data_AF-A0A6A7L1M3-F1
#
_entry.id   AF-A0A6A7L1M3-F1
#
_cell.length_a   1.000
_cell.length_b   1.000
_cell.length_c   1.000
_cell.angle_alpha   90.00
_cell.angle_beta   90.00
_cell.angle_gamma   90.00
#
_symmetry.space_group_name_H-M   'P 1'
#
loop_
_entity.id
_entity.type
_entity.pdbx_description
1 polymer ?
#
loop_
_entity_poly.entity_id
_entity_poly.type
_entity_poly.pdbx_seq_one_letter_code
_entity_poly.pdbx_strand_id
1 'polypeptide(L)'
;MRPSERCWANIAFHEAYHLRQTGSAAANVHAPTMTSVTKGKSSMARRTMNSNRYTIWKAHHPRRRRLGPLVSSVVGVAMGAALLSQVTVAQAPELGQGWLPEFNLAARQLVELADATPAEKFSWRPAAGVRSIGEVYVHVAVGNFWLLEQAGVKIPGGLSKVPEDPEKSITDKAEVIKWLQESLDAVRTSYPSADRQKKVQFLGQETTSDFVLLRVLVHNHEHMGQAIAYARMNGIVPPWSTASAE
;
A
#
# COMPACT_ATOMS: atom_id res chain seq x y z
N MET A 1 16.63 -0.79 -29.85
CA MET A 1 15.43 -0.59 -29.02
C MET A 1 14.76 0.70 -29.40
N ARG A 2 13.46 0.64 -29.73
CA ARG A 2 12.61 1.82 -29.88
C ARG A 2 12.56 2.59 -28.54
N PRO A 3 12.37 3.91 -28.53
CA PRO A 3 12.35 4.69 -27.28
C PRO A 3 11.27 4.23 -26.30
N SER A 4 10.11 3.79 -26.79
CA SER A 4 9.11 3.08 -25.98
C SER A 4 9.72 1.87 -25.25
N GLU A 5 10.44 1.00 -25.97
CA GLU A 5 11.17 -0.15 -25.41
C GLU A 5 12.23 0.20 -24.33
N ARG A 6 12.69 1.47 -24.24
CA ARG A 6 13.60 1.94 -23.17
C ARG A 6 12.87 2.34 -21.89
N CYS A 7 11.69 2.96 -21.99
CA CYS A 7 10.81 3.15 -20.83
C CYS A 7 10.41 1.78 -20.25
N TRP A 8 10.11 0.83 -21.14
CA TRP A 8 9.75 -0.56 -20.80
C TRP A 8 10.94 -1.37 -20.27
N ALA A 9 12.14 -1.15 -20.80
CA ALA A 9 13.35 -1.73 -20.23
C ALA A 9 13.49 -1.28 -18.77
N ASN A 10 13.26 -0.02 -18.39
CA ASN A 10 13.35 0.39 -16.98
C ASN A 10 12.23 -0.17 -16.07
N ILE A 11 11.04 -0.48 -16.61
CA ILE A 11 10.00 -1.24 -15.90
C ILE A 11 10.49 -2.68 -15.67
N ALA A 12 11.02 -3.33 -16.71
CA ALA A 12 11.53 -4.70 -16.64
C ALA A 12 12.90 -4.84 -15.96
N PHE A 13 13.73 -3.78 -15.90
CA PHE A 13 15.13 -3.81 -15.44
C PHE A 13 15.23 -3.81 -13.91
N HIS A 14 14.22 -3.32 -13.21
CA HIS A 14 14.08 -3.59 -11.77
C HIS A 14 13.67 -5.05 -11.47
N GLU A 15 13.07 -5.76 -12.43
CA GLU A 15 12.64 -7.16 -12.24
C GLU A 15 13.62 -8.22 -12.77
N ALA A 16 14.30 -7.96 -13.90
CA ALA A 16 15.24 -8.90 -14.50
C ALA A 16 16.47 -9.17 -13.62
N TYR A 17 16.74 -8.29 -12.65
CA TYR A 17 17.82 -8.48 -11.68
C TYR A 17 17.58 -9.70 -10.77
N HIS A 18 16.33 -10.05 -10.45
CA HIS A 18 16.02 -11.20 -9.59
C HIS A 18 16.02 -12.53 -10.34
N LEU A 19 15.57 -12.58 -11.59
CA LEU A 19 15.56 -13.82 -12.39
C LEU A 19 16.96 -14.26 -12.86
N ARG A 20 17.93 -13.33 -12.95
CA ARG A 20 19.32 -13.66 -13.29
C ARG A 20 20.10 -14.23 -12.09
N GLN A 21 19.73 -13.92 -10.85
CA GLN A 21 20.42 -14.46 -9.68
C GLN A 21 20.02 -15.91 -9.35
N THR A 22 18.77 -16.31 -9.62
CA THR A 22 18.31 -17.69 -9.40
C THR A 22 18.88 -18.69 -10.40
N GLY A 23 19.45 -18.23 -11.52
CA GLY A 23 20.13 -19.07 -12.52
C GLY A 23 21.64 -19.21 -12.33
N SER A 24 22.25 -18.51 -11.36
CA SER A 24 23.71 -18.46 -11.17
C SER A 24 24.15 -18.74 -9.73
N ALA A 25 23.32 -19.42 -8.93
CA ALA A 25 23.66 -19.82 -7.56
C ALA A 25 24.01 -21.32 -7.43
N ALA A 26 24.61 -21.90 -8.48
CA ALA A 26 25.19 -23.24 -8.45
C ALA A 26 26.69 -23.17 -8.81
N ALA A 27 27.46 -22.38 -8.07
CA ALA A 27 28.91 -22.50 -8.06
C ALA A 27 29.52 -21.83 -6.82
N ASN A 28 30.05 -22.66 -5.92
CA ASN A 28 31.10 -22.37 -4.93
C ASN A 28 30.97 -21.11 -4.06
N VAL A 29 30.52 -21.32 -2.82
CA VAL A 29 30.97 -20.49 -1.69
C VAL A 29 31.63 -21.41 -0.67
N HIS A 30 32.95 -21.36 -0.60
CA HIS A 30 33.72 -21.86 0.54
C HIS A 30 33.38 -20.98 1.76
N ALA A 31 32.97 -21.63 2.86
CA ALA A 31 32.73 -20.97 4.13
C ALA A 31 34.06 -20.52 4.78
N PRO A 32 34.20 -19.26 5.22
CA PRO A 32 35.26 -18.91 6.15
C PRO A 32 34.83 -19.17 7.60
N THR A 33 35.76 -19.78 8.31
CA THR A 33 35.77 -20.21 9.71
C THR A 33 35.51 -19.05 10.67
N MET A 34 34.67 -19.27 11.69
CA MET A 34 34.52 -18.34 12.82
C MET A 34 35.82 -18.27 13.63
N THR A 35 36.32 -17.06 13.87
CA THR A 35 37.25 -16.77 14.96
C THR A 35 36.63 -15.79 15.95
N SER A 36 36.70 -16.18 17.22
CA SER A 36 36.14 -15.49 18.37
C SER A 36 36.77 -14.12 18.60
N VAL A 37 35.95 -13.08 18.82
CA VAL A 37 36.40 -11.80 19.38
C VAL A 37 35.90 -11.67 20.82
N THR A 38 36.81 -11.22 21.67
CA THR A 38 36.79 -11.20 23.13
C THR A 38 35.89 -10.10 23.72
N LYS A 39 35.42 -10.37 24.95
CA LYS A 39 34.60 -9.50 25.80
C LYS A 39 35.27 -8.15 26.12
N GLY A 40 34.65 -7.05 25.67
CA GLY A 40 34.85 -5.71 26.24
C GLY A 40 33.67 -5.32 27.11
N LYS A 41 33.90 -5.11 28.41
CA LYS A 41 32.90 -4.62 29.38
C LYS A 41 32.70 -3.11 29.18
N SER A 42 31.46 -2.66 29.07
CA SER A 42 31.11 -1.26 29.26
C SER A 42 29.80 -1.18 30.05
N SER A 43 29.90 -0.71 31.29
CA SER A 43 28.78 -0.41 32.16
C SER A 43 28.05 0.83 31.66
N MET A 44 26.74 0.74 31.48
CA MET A 44 25.91 1.94 31.42
C MET A 44 24.66 1.73 32.27
N ALA A 45 24.47 2.70 33.17
CA ALA A 45 23.50 2.68 34.24
C ALA A 45 22.07 2.63 33.72
N ARG A 46 21.25 1.75 34.33
CA ARG A 46 19.80 1.70 34.15
C ARG A 46 19.20 2.98 34.74
N ARG A 47 18.76 3.87 33.87
CA ARG A 47 17.94 5.04 34.22
C ARG A 47 16.52 4.54 34.47
N THR A 48 16.12 4.51 35.74
CA THR A 48 14.75 4.20 36.16
C THR A 48 13.82 5.33 35.72
N MET A 49 12.77 5.01 34.96
CA MET A 49 11.69 5.96 34.67
C MET A 49 10.78 6.06 35.88
N ASN A 50 10.74 7.26 36.46
CA ASN A 50 9.90 7.66 37.57
C ASN A 50 8.47 7.92 37.07
N SER A 51 7.50 7.13 37.53
CA SER A 51 6.08 7.31 37.24
C SER A 51 5.49 8.38 38.17
N ASN A 52 5.33 9.59 37.65
CA ASN A 52 4.67 10.66 38.39
C ASN A 52 3.14 10.47 38.37
N ARG A 53 2.60 10.47 39.59
CA ARG A 53 1.24 10.12 39.97
C ARG A 53 0.25 11.23 39.61
N TYR A 54 -0.90 10.84 39.08
CA TYR A 54 -2.09 11.69 39.00
C TYR A 54 -2.63 11.98 40.41
N THR A 55 -2.72 13.26 40.77
CA THR A 55 -3.41 13.75 41.96
C THR A 55 -4.90 13.90 41.67
N ILE A 56 -5.71 13.02 42.26
CA ILE A 56 -7.18 13.08 42.21
C ILE A 56 -7.68 14.09 43.24
N TRP A 57 -8.42 15.09 42.77
CA TRP A 57 -9.10 16.10 43.59
C TRP A 57 -10.31 15.45 44.30
N LYS A 58 -10.35 15.50 45.64
CA LYS A 58 -11.48 15.01 46.45
C LYS A 58 -12.49 16.14 46.65
N ALA A 59 -13.65 16.05 45.99
CA ALA A 59 -14.80 16.87 46.35
C ALA A 59 -15.56 16.25 47.52
N HIS A 60 -15.66 17.00 48.62
CA HIS A 60 -16.46 16.67 49.80
C HIS A 60 -17.95 17.00 49.54
N HIS A 61 -18.84 16.02 49.69
CA HIS A 61 -20.27 16.26 49.85
C HIS A 61 -20.70 16.04 51.30
N PRO A 62 -21.55 16.92 51.89
CA PRO A 62 -21.98 16.80 53.27
C PRO A 62 -23.05 15.72 53.46
N ARG A 63 -22.89 14.97 54.56
CA ARG A 63 -23.82 14.00 55.12
C ARG A 63 -25.20 14.62 55.38
N ARG A 64 -26.27 13.96 54.91
CA ARG A 64 -27.59 14.03 55.54
C ARG A 64 -28.01 12.62 55.98
N ARG A 65 -28.17 12.47 57.30
CA ARG A 65 -28.75 11.30 57.97
C ARG A 65 -30.27 11.46 58.01
N ARG A 66 -31.03 10.43 57.62
CA ARG A 66 -32.34 10.10 58.20
C ARG A 66 -32.53 8.56 58.19
N LEU A 67 -32.86 8.01 59.36
CA LEU A 67 -33.30 6.62 59.60
C LEU A 67 -34.74 6.46 59.06
N GLY A 68 -35.04 5.43 58.25
CA GLY A 68 -35.68 4.15 58.63
C GLY A 68 -37.08 4.03 57.98
N PRO A 69 -37.79 2.87 57.97
CA PRO A 69 -37.39 1.49 58.24
C PRO A 69 -37.53 0.54 57.01
N LEU A 70 -37.01 -0.67 57.20
CA LEU A 70 -37.08 -1.84 56.33
C LEU A 70 -38.53 -2.24 55.96
N VAL A 71 -38.76 -2.52 54.68
CA VAL A 71 -39.75 -3.50 54.23
C VAL A 71 -39.05 -4.46 53.28
N SER A 72 -38.89 -5.69 53.76
CA SER A 72 -38.37 -6.82 53.02
C SER A 72 -39.48 -7.35 52.10
N SER A 73 -39.26 -7.31 50.79
CA SER A 73 -40.02 -8.13 49.83
C SER A 73 -39.09 -8.68 48.78
N VAL A 74 -39.05 -10.00 48.75
CA VAL A 74 -38.27 -10.88 47.88
C VAL A 74 -38.95 -10.98 46.51
N VAL A 75 -38.14 -11.27 45.48
CA VAL A 75 -38.47 -11.73 44.12
C VAL A 75 -38.70 -10.64 43.06
N GLY A 76 -37.78 -10.59 42.09
CA GLY A 76 -37.89 -9.77 40.88
C GLY A 76 -36.70 -9.96 39.93
N VAL A 77 -36.59 -11.15 39.36
CA VAL A 77 -35.90 -11.57 38.14
C VAL A 77 -35.08 -10.50 37.37
N ALA A 78 -33.79 -10.83 37.20
CA ALA A 78 -32.84 -10.39 36.18
C ALA A 78 -33.38 -9.52 35.01
N MET A 79 -32.91 -8.27 34.94
CA MET A 79 -32.91 -7.47 33.71
C MET A 79 -31.53 -6.84 33.50
N GLY A 80 -30.52 -7.69 33.35
CA GLY A 80 -29.24 -7.33 32.75
C GLY A 80 -29.36 -7.46 31.24
N ALA A 81 -30.02 -6.51 30.58
CA ALA A 81 -29.98 -6.42 29.12
C ALA A 81 -28.59 -5.94 28.71
N ALA A 82 -27.75 -6.89 28.30
CA ALA A 82 -26.44 -6.63 27.73
C ALA A 82 -26.58 -5.74 26.48
N LEU A 83 -26.06 -4.52 26.56
CA LEU A 83 -25.71 -3.72 25.38
C LEU A 83 -24.54 -4.42 24.69
N LEU A 84 -24.86 -5.34 23.77
CA LEU A 84 -23.89 -5.84 22.81
C LEU A 84 -23.64 -4.73 21.80
N SER A 85 -22.53 -4.00 21.95
CA SER A 85 -21.98 -3.19 20.87
C SER A 85 -21.81 -4.08 19.66
N GLN A 86 -22.57 -3.81 18.60
CA GLN A 86 -22.36 -4.44 17.31
C GLN A 86 -21.02 -3.94 16.79
N VAL A 87 -19.96 -4.72 17.02
CA VAL A 87 -18.72 -4.56 16.29
C VAL A 87 -19.06 -4.93 14.85
N THR A 88 -19.16 -3.93 13.98
CA THR A 88 -19.15 -4.15 12.54
C THR A 88 -17.77 -4.69 12.18
N VAL A 89 -17.66 -6.02 12.14
CA VAL A 89 -16.49 -6.67 11.54
C VAL A 89 -16.54 -6.30 10.05
N ALA A 90 -15.53 -5.57 9.57
CA ALA A 90 -15.36 -5.32 8.16
C ALA A 90 -15.44 -6.68 7.42
N GLN A 91 -16.38 -6.81 6.49
CA GLN A 91 -16.55 -8.06 5.73
C GLN A 91 -15.23 -8.39 5.06
N ALA A 92 -14.66 -9.56 5.41
CA ALA A 92 -13.53 -10.10 4.67
C ALA A 92 -13.94 -10.22 3.19
N PRO A 93 -13.05 -9.86 2.23
CA PRO A 93 -13.37 -9.97 0.83
C PRO A 93 -13.81 -11.40 0.51
N GLU A 94 -14.94 -11.49 -0.19
CA GLU A 94 -15.62 -12.73 -0.50
C GLU A 94 -14.69 -13.69 -1.25
N LEU A 95 -14.67 -14.97 -0.83
CA LEU A 95 -13.95 -16.06 -1.49
C LEU A 95 -14.49 -16.25 -2.91
N GLY A 96 -14.01 -15.44 -3.85
CA GLY A 96 -14.52 -15.40 -5.23
C GLY A 96 -14.07 -14.17 -6.00
N GLN A 97 -13.73 -13.06 -5.33
CA GLN A 97 -13.25 -11.84 -5.99
C GLN A 97 -11.75 -11.84 -6.33
N GLY A 98 -11.06 -12.96 -6.04
CA GLY A 98 -9.60 -13.03 -6.20
C GLY A 98 -8.91 -11.94 -5.40
N TRP A 99 -7.94 -11.25 -6.02
CA TRP A 99 -7.21 -10.16 -5.38
C TRP A 99 -7.79 -8.77 -5.68
N LEU A 100 -8.89 -8.66 -6.43
CA LEU A 100 -9.47 -7.36 -6.83
C LEU A 100 -9.76 -6.42 -5.64
N PRO A 101 -10.22 -6.89 -4.46
CA PRO A 101 -10.38 -6.02 -3.29
C PRO A 101 -9.07 -5.40 -2.81
N GLU A 102 -7.96 -6.16 -2.84
CA GLU A 102 -6.63 -5.66 -2.48
C GLU A 102 -6.14 -4.63 -3.50
N PHE A 103 -6.36 -4.88 -4.79
CA PHE A 103 -6.08 -3.88 -5.83
C PHE A 103 -6.89 -2.60 -5.63
N ASN A 104 -8.17 -2.71 -5.29
CA ASN A 104 -9.03 -1.54 -5.04
C ASN A 104 -8.54 -0.72 -3.83
N LEU A 105 -7.97 -1.36 -2.81
CA LEU A 105 -7.31 -0.68 -1.71
C LEU A 105 -6.13 0.16 -2.22
N ALA A 106 -5.21 -0.44 -2.97
CA ALA A 106 -4.06 0.28 -3.51
C ALA A 106 -4.45 1.39 -4.49
N ALA A 107 -5.40 1.11 -5.39
CA ALA A 107 -5.92 2.06 -6.37
C ALA A 107 -6.48 3.31 -5.69
N ARG A 108 -7.31 3.13 -4.66
CA ARG A 108 -7.88 4.23 -3.88
C ARG A 108 -6.79 5.05 -3.20
N GLN A 109 -5.84 4.39 -2.53
CA GLN A 109 -4.77 5.06 -1.80
C GLN A 109 -3.81 5.83 -2.72
N LEU A 110 -3.51 5.31 -3.91
CA LEU A 110 -2.72 6.01 -4.92
C LEU A 110 -3.41 7.31 -5.36
N VAL A 111 -4.71 7.27 -5.66
CA VAL A 111 -5.48 8.46 -6.06
C VAL A 111 -5.59 9.46 -4.92
N GLU A 112 -5.98 9.02 -3.71
CA GLU A 112 -6.09 9.88 -2.53
C GLU A 112 -4.76 10.59 -2.22
N LEU A 113 -3.63 9.90 -2.38
CA LEU A 113 -2.32 10.49 -2.13
C LEU A 113 -1.91 11.48 -3.22
N ALA A 114 -2.22 11.19 -4.48
CA ALA A 114 -1.99 12.11 -5.59
C ALA A 114 -2.83 13.40 -5.43
N ASP A 115 -4.09 13.27 -5.02
CA ASP A 115 -4.98 14.40 -4.72
C ASP A 115 -4.46 15.25 -3.56
N ALA A 116 -4.03 14.62 -2.47
CA ALA A 116 -3.48 15.30 -1.29
C ALA A 116 -2.12 15.96 -1.54
N THR A 117 -1.41 15.61 -2.62
CA THR A 117 -0.08 16.15 -2.93
C THR A 117 -0.21 17.53 -3.60
N PRO A 118 0.44 18.60 -3.09
CA PRO A 118 0.44 19.90 -3.74
C PRO A 118 1.05 19.84 -5.15
N ALA A 119 0.51 20.61 -6.10
CA ALA A 119 0.88 20.52 -7.52
C ALA A 119 2.39 20.79 -7.73
N GLU A 120 2.94 21.76 -7.01
CA GLU A 120 4.37 22.11 -7.03
C GLU A 120 5.30 20.97 -6.58
N LYS A 121 4.77 19.95 -5.89
CA LYS A 121 5.54 18.78 -5.45
C LYS A 121 5.58 17.67 -6.49
N PHE A 122 4.77 17.70 -7.55
CA PHE A 122 4.80 16.65 -8.59
C PHE A 122 6.17 16.55 -9.30
N SER A 123 6.94 17.64 -9.33
CA SER A 123 8.30 17.66 -9.87
C SER A 123 9.39 17.27 -8.85
N TRP A 124 9.06 17.17 -7.56
CA TRP A 124 10.03 16.80 -6.53
C TRP A 124 10.45 15.32 -6.64
N ARG A 125 11.73 15.06 -6.42
CA ARG A 125 12.33 13.71 -6.37
C ARG A 125 13.34 13.61 -5.22
N PRO A 126 13.55 12.41 -4.64
CA PRO A 126 14.43 12.24 -3.49
C PRO A 126 15.92 12.35 -3.83
N ALA A 127 16.31 12.01 -5.06
CA ALA A 127 17.68 12.07 -5.53
C ALA A 127 17.74 12.17 -7.06
N ALA A 128 18.92 12.55 -7.58
CA ALA A 128 19.18 12.51 -9.02
C ALA A 128 19.02 11.08 -9.55
N GLY A 129 18.42 10.93 -10.74
CA GLY A 129 18.17 9.63 -11.37
C GLY A 129 16.96 8.87 -10.81
N VAL A 130 16.29 9.37 -9.77
CA VAL A 130 15.08 8.77 -9.23
C VAL A 130 13.83 9.49 -9.76
N ARG A 131 12.77 8.74 -10.07
CA ARG A 131 11.47 9.31 -10.48
C ARG A 131 10.95 10.32 -9.45
N SER A 132 10.41 11.42 -9.95
CA SER A 132 9.63 12.40 -9.18
C SER A 132 8.27 11.84 -8.77
N ILE A 133 7.54 12.55 -7.92
CA ILE A 133 6.19 12.16 -7.52
C ILE A 133 5.26 11.98 -8.73
N GLY A 134 5.20 12.98 -9.62
CA GLY A 134 4.39 12.91 -10.84
C GLY A 134 4.83 11.78 -11.77
N GLU A 135 6.14 11.61 -11.95
CA GLU A 135 6.71 10.53 -12.77
C GLU A 135 6.31 9.14 -12.22
N VAL A 136 6.22 8.95 -10.89
CA VAL A 136 5.75 7.69 -10.30
C VAL A 136 4.28 7.41 -10.65
N TYR A 137 3.39 8.40 -10.59
CA TYR A 137 1.97 8.17 -10.91
C TYR A 137 1.75 7.89 -12.40
N VAL A 138 2.45 8.60 -13.28
CA VAL A 138 2.43 8.31 -14.73
C VAL A 138 3.00 6.91 -15.01
N HIS A 139 4.06 6.54 -14.32
CA HIS A 139 4.65 5.20 -14.42
C HIS A 139 3.66 4.09 -14.03
N VAL A 140 2.93 4.28 -12.93
CA VAL A 140 1.85 3.37 -12.54
C VAL A 140 0.81 3.26 -13.66
N ALA A 141 0.36 4.40 -14.20
CA ALA A 141 -0.64 4.43 -15.25
C ALA A 141 -0.22 3.64 -16.50
N VAL A 142 0.97 3.95 -16.99
CA VAL A 142 1.53 3.37 -18.21
C VAL A 142 1.86 1.88 -18.01
N GLY A 143 2.37 1.51 -16.83
CA GLY A 143 2.63 0.11 -16.47
C GLY A 143 1.36 -0.74 -16.39
N ASN A 144 0.27 -0.20 -15.84
CA ASN A 144 -1.04 -0.86 -15.81
C ASN A 144 -1.55 -1.17 -17.21
N PHE A 145 -1.54 -0.19 -18.11
CA PHE A 145 -1.98 -0.40 -19.49
C PHE A 145 -1.13 -1.46 -20.21
N TRP A 146 0.19 -1.41 -20.02
CA TRP A 146 1.09 -2.37 -20.65
C TRP A 146 0.92 -3.79 -20.11
N LEU A 147 0.87 -3.96 -18.79
CA LEU A 147 0.69 -5.29 -18.17
C LEU A 147 -0.66 -5.91 -18.54
N LEU A 148 -1.73 -5.12 -18.65
CA LEU A 148 -3.02 -5.59 -19.16
C LEU A 148 -2.91 -6.09 -20.60
N GLU A 149 -2.21 -5.36 -21.49
CA GLU A 149 -1.96 -5.83 -22.86
C GLU A 149 -1.15 -7.13 -22.87
N GLN A 150 -0.11 -7.24 -22.03
CA GLN A 150 0.68 -8.47 -21.89
C GLN A 150 -0.14 -9.64 -21.32
N ALA A 151 -1.13 -9.36 -20.47
CA ALA A 151 -2.10 -10.34 -19.98
C ALA A 151 -3.10 -10.78 -21.06
N GLY A 152 -3.03 -10.20 -22.27
CA GLY A 152 -3.94 -10.50 -23.37
C GLY A 152 -5.30 -9.81 -23.26
N VAL A 153 -5.41 -8.79 -22.40
CA VAL A 153 -6.58 -7.91 -22.31
C VAL A 153 -6.50 -6.85 -23.41
N LYS A 154 -7.60 -6.65 -24.14
CA LYS A 154 -7.67 -5.61 -25.17
C LYS A 154 -7.98 -4.27 -24.52
N ILE A 155 -7.07 -3.31 -24.65
CA ILE A 155 -7.32 -1.92 -24.23
C ILE A 155 -7.85 -1.11 -25.43
N PRO A 156 -8.98 -0.39 -25.30
CA PRO A 156 -9.51 0.44 -26.39
C PRO A 156 -8.53 1.52 -26.87
N GLY A 157 -8.01 1.34 -28.08
CA GLY A 157 -6.99 2.19 -28.70
C GLY A 157 -5.54 1.77 -28.41
N GLY A 158 -5.34 0.68 -27.67
CA GLY A 158 -4.03 0.12 -27.32
C GLY A 158 -3.12 1.11 -26.57
N LEU A 159 -1.83 0.82 -26.56
CA LEU A 159 -0.79 1.73 -26.05
C LEU A 159 -0.49 2.90 -27.01
N SER A 160 -1.16 2.98 -28.16
CA SER A 160 -0.95 4.04 -29.16
C SER A 160 -1.30 5.44 -28.64
N LYS A 161 -2.10 5.53 -27.58
CA LYS A 161 -2.42 6.80 -26.90
C LYS A 161 -1.33 7.24 -25.93
N VAL A 162 -0.43 6.35 -25.52
CA VAL A 162 0.67 6.66 -24.61
C VAL A 162 1.72 7.46 -25.38
N PRO A 163 2.09 8.68 -24.93
CA PRO A 163 3.18 9.45 -25.52
C PRO A 163 4.49 8.65 -25.55
N GLU A 164 5.44 9.06 -26.38
CA GLU A 164 6.75 8.39 -26.48
C GLU A 164 7.55 8.45 -25.16
N ASP A 165 7.47 9.59 -24.47
CA ASP A 165 8.06 9.79 -23.14
C ASP A 165 6.99 10.31 -22.17
N PRO A 166 6.09 9.43 -21.68
CA PRO A 166 4.92 9.83 -20.93
C PRO A 166 5.31 10.47 -19.60
N GLU A 167 6.32 9.93 -18.91
CA GLU A 167 6.81 10.44 -17.62
C GLU A 167 7.38 11.87 -17.73
N LYS A 168 7.85 12.30 -18.91
CA LYS A 168 8.36 13.67 -19.15
C LYS A 168 7.34 14.61 -19.79
N SER A 169 6.33 14.08 -20.46
CA SER A 169 5.33 14.88 -21.18
C SER A 169 4.09 15.15 -20.34
N ILE A 170 3.61 14.17 -19.57
CA ILE A 170 2.44 14.28 -18.71
C ILE A 170 2.91 14.79 -17.35
N THR A 171 2.89 16.12 -17.18
CA THR A 171 3.47 16.78 -15.99
C THR A 171 2.47 17.62 -15.20
N ASP A 172 1.36 18.03 -15.82
CA ASP A 172 0.28 18.71 -15.12
C ASP A 172 -0.40 17.76 -14.12
N LYS A 173 -0.65 18.23 -12.89
CA LYS A 173 -1.24 17.40 -11.82
C LYS A 173 -2.57 16.77 -12.24
N ALA A 174 -3.46 17.56 -12.86
CA ALA A 174 -4.78 17.06 -13.22
C ALA A 174 -4.67 16.02 -14.34
N GLU A 175 -3.78 16.23 -15.30
CA GLU A 175 -3.50 15.25 -16.34
C GLU A 175 -2.89 13.95 -15.78
N VAL A 176 -1.89 14.05 -14.89
CA VAL A 176 -1.28 12.89 -14.22
C VAL A 176 -2.34 12.06 -13.47
N ILE A 177 -3.20 12.71 -12.69
CA ILE A 177 -4.26 12.03 -11.92
C ILE A 177 -5.27 11.38 -12.85
N LYS A 178 -5.63 12.04 -13.95
CA LYS A 178 -6.52 11.47 -14.97
C LYS A 178 -5.93 10.18 -15.55
N TRP A 179 -4.67 10.18 -15.98
CA TRP A 179 -3.99 8.99 -16.49
C TRP A 179 -3.95 7.86 -15.46
N LEU A 180 -3.64 8.20 -14.20
CA LEU A 180 -3.66 7.25 -13.10
C LEU A 180 -5.04 6.59 -12.94
N GLN A 181 -6.10 7.38 -12.82
CA GLN A 181 -7.48 6.90 -12.67
C GLN A 181 -7.93 6.03 -13.84
N GLU A 182 -7.72 6.48 -15.09
CA GLU A 182 -8.08 5.73 -16.28
C GLU A 182 -7.40 4.34 -16.32
N SER A 183 -6.14 4.27 -15.88
CA SER A 183 -5.41 2.99 -15.81
C SER A 183 -5.98 2.05 -14.74
N LEU A 184 -6.34 2.58 -13.57
CA LEU A 184 -6.86 1.81 -12.45
C LEU A 184 -8.26 1.28 -12.77
N ASP A 185 -9.06 2.09 -13.45
CA ASP A 185 -10.38 1.72 -13.95
C ASP A 185 -10.29 0.65 -15.04
N ALA A 186 -9.29 0.72 -15.93
CA ALA A 186 -9.04 -0.31 -16.93
C ALA A 186 -8.76 -1.67 -16.27
N VAL A 187 -7.96 -1.71 -15.20
CA VAL A 187 -7.71 -2.96 -14.44
C VAL A 187 -8.99 -3.45 -13.77
N ARG A 188 -9.72 -2.56 -13.06
CA ARG A 188 -10.94 -2.91 -12.33
C ARG A 188 -12.02 -3.50 -13.24
N THR A 189 -12.18 -2.94 -14.42
CA THR A 189 -13.19 -3.38 -15.39
C THR A 189 -12.77 -4.64 -16.14
N SER A 190 -11.47 -4.83 -16.40
CA SER A 190 -10.99 -5.96 -17.19
C SER A 190 -10.82 -7.25 -16.39
N TYR A 191 -10.39 -7.15 -15.13
CA TYR A 191 -10.05 -8.31 -14.30
C TYR A 191 -11.18 -9.34 -14.13
N PRO A 192 -12.45 -8.94 -13.88
CA PRO A 192 -13.53 -9.91 -13.69
C PRO A 192 -13.83 -10.78 -14.92
N SER A 193 -13.66 -10.22 -16.13
CA SER A 193 -13.95 -10.88 -17.40
C SER A 193 -12.75 -11.51 -18.08
N ALA A 194 -11.54 -11.38 -17.52
CA ALA A 194 -10.33 -11.89 -18.13
C ALA A 194 -10.32 -13.43 -18.15
N ASP A 195 -9.93 -14.03 -19.27
CA ASP A 195 -9.56 -15.44 -19.32
C ASP A 195 -8.18 -15.62 -18.67
N ARG A 196 -8.18 -15.82 -17.35
CA ARG A 196 -6.96 -15.87 -16.54
C ARG A 196 -6.09 -17.11 -16.83
N GLN A 197 -6.66 -18.18 -17.39
CA GLN A 197 -5.91 -19.41 -17.72
C GLN A 197 -5.31 -19.39 -19.12
N LYS A 198 -5.68 -18.42 -19.96
CA LYS A 198 -5.07 -18.19 -21.27
C LYS A 198 -3.55 -18.15 -21.19
N LYS A 199 -2.90 -18.87 -22.10
CA LYS A 199 -1.45 -18.80 -22.28
C LYS A 199 -1.05 -17.51 -23.00
N VAL A 200 -0.05 -16.83 -22.47
CA VAL A 200 0.52 -15.58 -23.00
C VAL A 200 2.04 -15.62 -22.94
N GLN A 201 2.70 -14.86 -23.81
CA GLN A 201 4.13 -14.64 -23.74
C GLN A 201 4.39 -13.40 -22.88
N PHE A 202 5.14 -13.56 -21.79
CA PHE A 202 5.54 -12.47 -20.91
C PHE A 202 7.04 -12.54 -20.65
N LEU A 203 7.76 -11.45 -20.92
CA LEU A 203 9.22 -11.36 -20.76
C LEU A 203 10.00 -12.52 -21.43
N GLY A 204 9.52 -12.98 -22.58
CA GLY A 204 10.14 -14.06 -23.36
C GLY A 204 9.89 -15.46 -22.82
N GLN A 205 8.97 -15.63 -21.86
CA GLN A 205 8.56 -16.93 -21.32
C GLN A 205 7.04 -17.12 -21.52
N GLU A 206 6.61 -18.35 -21.75
CA GLU A 206 5.19 -18.68 -21.72
C GLU A 206 4.70 -18.73 -20.27
N THR A 207 3.59 -18.06 -20.00
CA THR A 207 2.93 -18.06 -18.70
C THR A 207 1.41 -17.98 -18.86
N THR A 208 0.67 -17.89 -17.76
CA THR A 208 -0.78 -17.63 -17.78
C THR A 208 -1.07 -16.13 -17.69
N SER A 209 -2.21 -15.71 -18.25
CA SER A 209 -2.73 -14.34 -18.07
C SER A 209 -2.85 -13.98 -16.59
N ASP A 210 -3.23 -14.92 -15.73
CA ASP A 210 -3.32 -14.75 -14.27
C ASP A 210 -1.99 -14.30 -13.64
N PHE A 211 -0.87 -14.86 -14.09
CA PHE A 211 0.45 -14.47 -13.58
C PHE A 211 0.78 -13.01 -13.92
N VAL A 212 0.47 -12.58 -15.14
CA VAL A 212 0.69 -11.19 -15.56
C VAL A 212 -0.28 -10.24 -14.86
N LEU A 213 -1.53 -10.65 -14.66
CA LEU A 213 -2.52 -9.92 -13.88
C LEU A 213 -2.09 -9.78 -12.41
N LEU A 214 -1.54 -10.83 -11.79
CA LEU A 214 -0.94 -10.73 -10.46
C LEU A 214 0.22 -9.71 -10.44
N ARG A 215 1.00 -9.62 -11.51
CA ARG A 215 2.05 -8.60 -11.64
C ARG A 215 1.50 -7.17 -11.68
N VAL A 216 0.27 -6.95 -12.15
CA VAL A 216 -0.42 -5.65 -12.04
C VAL A 216 -0.62 -5.28 -10.56
N LEU A 217 -1.18 -6.18 -9.74
CA LEU A 217 -1.35 -5.97 -8.30
C LEU A 217 0.01 -5.65 -7.64
N VAL A 218 0.95 -6.58 -7.80
CA VAL A 218 2.41 -6.36 -7.89
C VAL A 218 2.89 -4.90 -7.87
N HIS A 219 2.94 -4.40 -9.09
CA HIS A 219 3.39 -3.08 -9.51
C HIS A 219 2.68 -1.94 -8.78
N ASN A 220 1.36 -2.01 -8.58
CA ASN A 220 0.62 -0.94 -7.90
C ASN A 220 1.01 -0.86 -6.43
N HIS A 221 1.20 -1.98 -5.73
CA HIS A 221 1.66 -1.96 -4.33
C HIS A 221 3.12 -1.51 -4.19
N GLU A 222 4.01 -1.91 -5.11
CA GLU A 222 5.40 -1.45 -5.15
C GLU A 222 5.48 0.09 -5.22
N HIS A 223 4.71 0.69 -6.13
CA HIS A 223 4.71 2.14 -6.29
C HIS A 223 3.83 2.88 -5.30
N MET A 224 2.80 2.25 -4.73
CA MET A 224 2.06 2.82 -3.61
C MET A 224 2.99 3.01 -2.39
N GLY A 225 3.81 2.01 -2.06
CA GLY A 225 4.81 2.13 -1.00
C GLY A 225 5.81 3.26 -1.29
N GLN A 226 6.29 3.36 -2.53
CA GLN A 226 7.16 4.45 -2.97
C GLN A 226 6.50 5.83 -2.82
N ALA A 227 5.25 5.98 -3.27
CA ALA A 227 4.51 7.23 -3.20
C ALA A 227 4.26 7.67 -1.74
N ILE A 228 3.93 6.72 -0.85
CA ILE A 228 3.78 6.99 0.59
C ILE A 228 5.09 7.53 1.19
N ALA A 229 6.23 6.92 0.84
CA ALA A 229 7.53 7.39 1.32
C ALA A 229 7.80 8.83 0.84
N TYR A 230 7.52 9.12 -0.44
CA TYR A 230 7.71 10.46 -1.02
C TYR A 230 6.81 11.51 -0.37
N ALA A 231 5.54 11.16 -0.13
CA ALA A 231 4.59 12.03 0.55
C ALA A 231 5.12 12.42 1.94
N ARG A 232 5.54 11.43 2.74
CA ARG A 232 6.08 11.68 4.10
C ARG A 232 7.36 12.51 4.08
N MET A 233 8.25 12.29 3.11
CA MET A 233 9.45 13.13 2.93
C MET A 233 9.12 14.60 2.62
N ASN A 234 7.93 14.87 2.07
CA ASN A 234 7.44 16.21 1.75
C ASN A 234 6.45 16.76 2.78
N GLY A 235 6.28 16.11 3.93
CA GLY A 235 5.34 16.54 4.97
C GLY A 235 3.86 16.33 4.60
N ILE A 236 3.57 15.56 3.56
CA ILE A 236 2.21 15.21 3.14
C ILE A 236 1.78 13.99 3.96
N VAL A 237 0.71 14.14 4.73
CA VAL A 237 0.14 13.05 5.52
C VAL A 237 -0.83 12.24 4.64
N PRO A 238 -0.63 10.91 4.49
CA PRO A 238 -1.57 10.08 3.75
C PRO A 238 -3.00 10.20 4.31
N PRO A 239 -4.02 10.53 3.50
CA PRO A 239 -5.36 10.83 3.99
C PRO A 239 -5.99 9.72 4.86
N TRP A 240 -5.77 8.45 4.51
CA TRP A 240 -6.30 7.31 5.27
C TRP A 240 -5.60 7.07 6.62
N SER A 241 -4.53 7.80 6.93
CA SER A 241 -3.79 7.64 8.20
C SER A 241 -4.27 8.56 9.32
N THR A 242 -5.19 9.48 9.05
CA THR A 242 -5.79 10.38 10.05
C THR A 242 -7.12 9.87 10.60
N ALA A 243 -7.77 8.91 9.92
CA ALA A 243 -9.08 8.36 10.27
C ALA A 243 -9.08 7.43 11.51
N SER A 244 -7.94 7.22 12.18
CA SER A 244 -7.84 6.43 13.42
C SER A 244 -7.81 7.29 14.69
N ALA A 245 -8.04 8.60 14.58
CA ALA A 245 -7.87 9.56 15.69
C ALA A 245 -9.19 10.17 16.23
N GLU A 246 -10.34 9.67 15.81
CA GLU A 246 -11.67 10.01 16.37
C GLU A 246 -12.27 8.78 17.08
#